data_AF-A0A2G9Z1H3-F1
#
_entry.id   AF-A0A2G9Z1H3-F1
#
_cell.length_a   1.000
_cell.length_b   1.000
_cell.length_c   1.000
_cell.angle_alpha   90.00
_cell.angle_beta   90.00
_cell.angle_gamma   90.00
#
_symmetry.space_group_name_H-M   'P 1'
#
loop_
_entity.id
_entity.type
_entity.pdbx_description
1 polymer ?
#
loop_
_entity_poly.entity_id
_entity_poly.type
_entity_poly.pdbx_seq_one_letter_code
_entity_poly.pdbx_strand_id
1 'polypeptide(L)'
;MIKSMAKKEITILNDLQIEKKISKSENVDKDEKKVSEKNVLQGRWDQARNEIKHIADAEGHGIDDGIKDAVIALNAFNINTGQSCEGHFDSGMSAPWIRIEALNEPEERFVGQNEAFEKVAKKCNMPVEEVKRMFNMDAYWEAFHECEKNGETEDYQKWREESGKFLYIIKEILDDFYKNRQVADNVRIKADTENMDDMVEGSFEIFNGGEDYRNINDLKLSDEEKESLGKRLDGYRKEMQAFAGFLKDKLFGEGDNYINGKKNKAQEKVDQEKIRKIEEKLI
;
A
#
# COMPACT_ATOMS: atom_id res chain seq x y z
N MET A 1 35.99 44.38 50.97
CA MET A 1 35.31 44.47 49.65
C MET A 1 35.84 43.44 48.64
N ILE A 2 37.15 43.28 48.46
CA ILE A 2 37.77 42.41 47.42
C ILE A 2 37.42 40.91 47.57
N LYS A 3 37.36 40.35 48.79
CA LYS A 3 36.99 38.94 49.02
C LYS A 3 35.54 38.59 48.63
N SER A 4 34.65 39.59 48.58
CA SER A 4 33.24 39.39 48.21
C SER A 4 33.03 39.33 46.70
N MET A 5 33.91 39.97 45.91
CA MET A 5 33.82 39.97 44.45
C MET A 5 34.36 38.66 43.87
N ALA A 6 35.48 38.15 44.41
CA ALA A 6 36.06 36.89 43.97
C ALA A 6 35.14 35.67 44.18
N LYS A 7 34.33 35.65 45.26
CA LYS A 7 33.34 34.58 45.50
C LYS A 7 32.20 34.59 44.49
N LYS A 8 31.80 35.79 44.03
CA LYS A 8 30.72 35.97 43.05
C LYS A 8 31.16 35.55 41.65
N GLU A 9 32.40 35.87 41.25
CA GLU A 9 32.98 35.43 39.98
C GLU A 9 33.17 33.91 39.90
N ILE A 10 33.63 33.26 40.98
CA ILE A 10 33.79 31.80 41.01
C ILE A 10 32.44 31.07 40.88
N THR A 11 31.37 31.63 41.45
CA THR A 11 30.02 31.04 41.35
C THR A 11 29.51 31.11 39.91
N ILE A 12 29.65 32.27 39.26
CA ILE A 12 29.22 32.48 37.86
C ILE A 12 30.00 31.58 36.89
N LEU A 13 31.31 31.40 37.10
CA LEU A 13 32.14 30.53 36.27
C LEU A 13 31.75 29.05 36.40
N ASN A 14 31.35 28.60 37.59
CA ASN A 14 30.87 27.24 37.81
C ASN A 14 29.51 27.00 37.17
N ASP A 15 28.58 27.95 37.29
CA ASP A 15 27.24 27.85 36.68
C ASP A 15 27.32 27.79 35.16
N LEU A 16 28.19 28.61 34.54
CA LEU A 16 28.45 28.58 33.09
C LEU A 16 29.10 27.27 32.61
N GLN A 17 29.90 26.60 33.45
CA GLN A 17 30.47 25.30 33.13
C GLN A 17 29.44 24.16 33.27
N ILE A 18 28.49 24.29 34.19
CA ILE A 18 27.38 23.34 34.37
C ILE A 18 26.42 23.44 33.19
N GLU A 19 26.00 24.65 32.79
CA GLU A 19 25.13 24.86 31.63
C GLU A 19 25.75 24.33 30.33
N LYS A 20 27.06 24.55 30.11
CA LYS A 20 27.78 23.98 28.96
C LYS A 20 27.88 22.46 28.98
N LYS A 21 27.91 21.83 30.17
CA LYS A 21 27.91 20.36 30.28
C LYS A 21 26.52 19.78 30.00
N ILE A 22 25.46 20.42 30.51
CA ILE A 22 24.06 20.02 30.27
C ILE A 22 23.71 20.19 28.79
N SER A 23 24.07 21.32 28.17
CA SER A 23 23.81 21.54 26.73
C SER A 23 24.58 20.57 25.84
N LYS A 24 25.70 20.02 26.32
CA LYS A 24 26.51 19.04 25.58
C LYS A 24 25.97 17.62 25.76
N SER A 25 25.46 17.24 26.94
CA SER A 25 24.82 15.94 27.14
C SER A 25 23.48 15.83 26.40
N GLU A 26 22.66 16.90 26.41
CA GLU A 26 21.39 16.90 25.68
C GLU A 26 21.54 16.81 24.15
N ASN A 27 22.66 17.29 23.60
CA ASN A 27 22.95 17.17 22.17
C ASN A 27 23.46 15.76 21.81
N VAL A 28 24.26 15.14 22.68
CA VAL A 28 24.74 13.76 22.48
C VAL A 28 23.57 12.77 22.49
N ASP A 29 22.62 12.91 23.42
CA ASP A 29 21.43 12.04 23.49
C ASP A 29 20.50 12.21 22.27
N LYS A 30 20.39 13.42 21.71
CA LYS A 30 19.60 13.69 20.50
C LYS A 30 20.25 13.10 19.24
N ASP A 31 21.56 13.22 19.13
CA ASP A 31 22.30 12.70 17.98
C ASP A 31 22.33 11.16 17.99
N GLU A 32 22.55 10.54 19.15
CA GLU A 32 22.47 9.07 19.29
C GLU A 32 21.06 8.53 18.98
N LYS A 33 20.01 9.21 19.48
CA LYS A 33 18.63 8.82 19.18
C LYS A 33 18.31 8.94 17.68
N LYS A 34 18.74 10.02 17.03
CA LYS A 34 18.52 10.23 15.59
C LYS A 34 19.29 9.22 14.72
N VAL A 35 20.49 8.84 15.13
CA VAL A 35 21.27 7.77 14.46
C VAL A 35 20.58 6.42 14.63
N SER A 36 20.06 6.13 15.83
CA SER A 36 19.33 4.89 16.09
C SER A 36 18.05 4.76 15.25
N GLU A 37 17.28 5.86 15.12
CA GLU A 37 16.05 5.89 14.32
C GLU A 37 16.35 5.72 12.83
N LYS A 38 17.36 6.41 12.31
CA LYS A 38 17.79 6.25 10.92
C LYS A 38 18.21 4.81 10.60
N ASN A 39 18.90 4.14 11.52
CA ASN A 39 19.29 2.74 11.34
C ASN A 39 18.07 1.80 11.31
N VAL A 40 17.05 2.06 12.13
CA VAL A 40 15.79 1.30 12.12
C VAL A 40 15.06 1.46 10.78
N LEU A 41 14.95 2.70 10.28
CA LEU A 41 14.29 2.98 9.00
C LEU A 41 15.06 2.38 7.81
N GLN A 42 16.39 2.44 7.84
CA GLN A 42 17.24 1.77 6.86
C GLN A 42 17.03 0.25 6.91
N GLY A 43 16.96 -0.33 8.11
CA GLY A 43 16.67 -1.75 8.29
C GLY A 43 15.33 -2.17 7.68
N ARG A 44 14.27 -1.36 7.83
CA ARG A 44 12.95 -1.61 7.20
C ARG A 44 13.02 -1.55 5.68
N TRP A 45 13.71 -0.55 5.14
CA TRP A 45 13.91 -0.44 3.70
C TRP A 45 14.66 -1.66 3.14
N ASP A 46 15.74 -2.06 3.81
CA ASP A 46 16.56 -3.20 3.38
C ASP A 46 15.81 -4.53 3.53
N GLN A 47 14.99 -4.67 4.58
CA GLN A 47 14.10 -5.81 4.75
C GLN A 47 13.09 -5.90 3.59
N ALA A 48 12.33 -4.84 3.33
CA ALA A 48 11.34 -4.81 2.25
C ALA A 48 12.00 -5.11 0.89
N ARG A 49 13.17 -4.52 0.62
CA ARG A 49 13.95 -4.80 -0.59
C ARG A 49 14.38 -6.26 -0.69
N ASN A 50 14.84 -6.86 0.41
CA ASN A 50 15.28 -8.25 0.43
C ASN A 50 14.10 -9.21 0.23
N GLU A 51 12.97 -8.96 0.87
CA GLU A 51 11.74 -9.74 0.69
C GLU A 51 11.31 -9.71 -0.79
N ILE A 52 11.19 -8.51 -1.37
CA ILE A 52 10.80 -8.32 -2.77
C ILE A 52 11.77 -8.95 -3.76
N LYS A 53 13.07 -8.96 -3.47
CA LYS A 53 14.08 -9.62 -4.32
C LYS A 53 13.85 -11.13 -4.46
N HIS A 54 13.20 -11.76 -3.48
CA HIS A 54 12.96 -13.19 -3.44
C HIS A 54 11.53 -13.58 -3.83
N ILE A 55 10.65 -12.60 -4.07
CA ILE A 55 9.31 -12.84 -4.59
C ILE A 55 9.40 -13.09 -6.09
N ALA A 56 8.73 -14.13 -6.55
CA ALA A 56 8.53 -14.43 -7.95
C ALA A 56 7.08 -14.90 -8.16
N ASP A 57 6.55 -14.66 -9.36
CA ASP A 57 5.26 -15.19 -9.79
C ASP A 57 5.31 -16.71 -10.00
N ALA A 58 4.20 -17.30 -10.43
CA ALA A 58 4.10 -18.73 -10.71
C ALA A 58 5.04 -19.20 -11.84
N GLU A 59 5.55 -18.28 -12.66
CA GLU A 59 6.48 -18.55 -13.76
C GLU A 59 7.94 -18.32 -13.36
N GLY A 60 8.20 -17.80 -12.15
CA GLY A 60 9.52 -17.50 -11.64
C GLY A 60 10.03 -16.09 -11.98
N HIS A 61 9.18 -15.22 -12.51
CA HIS A 61 9.53 -13.82 -12.78
C HIS A 61 9.38 -12.98 -11.52
N GLY A 62 10.41 -12.19 -11.19
CA GLY A 62 10.35 -11.23 -10.09
C GLY A 62 9.55 -9.98 -10.46
N ILE A 63 9.39 -9.07 -9.49
CA ILE A 63 8.71 -7.79 -9.72
C ILE A 63 9.42 -6.97 -10.81
N ASP A 64 8.64 -6.35 -11.68
CA ASP A 64 9.09 -5.46 -12.75
C ASP A 64 9.89 -4.25 -12.23
N ASP A 65 11.01 -3.93 -12.89
CA ASP A 65 11.91 -2.86 -12.47
C ASP A 65 11.24 -1.47 -12.51
N GLY A 66 10.27 -1.24 -13.39
CA GLY A 66 9.56 0.04 -13.51
C GLY A 66 8.74 0.42 -12.27
N ILE A 67 8.33 -0.55 -11.45
CA ILE A 67 7.47 -0.35 -10.27
C ILE A 67 8.06 -0.87 -8.96
N LYS A 68 9.15 -1.67 -9.02
CA LYS A 68 9.79 -2.33 -7.88
C LYS A 68 10.03 -1.40 -6.68
N ASP A 69 10.58 -0.21 -6.92
CA ASP A 69 10.87 0.73 -5.85
C ASP A 69 9.61 1.29 -5.17
N ALA A 70 8.48 1.39 -5.90
CA ALA A 70 7.21 1.80 -5.31
C ALA A 70 6.68 0.70 -4.37
N VAL A 71 6.76 -0.57 -4.79
CA VAL A 71 6.41 -1.73 -3.95
C VAL A 71 7.29 -1.77 -2.70
N ILE A 72 8.62 -1.56 -2.83
CA ILE A 72 9.54 -1.50 -1.68
C ILE A 72 9.14 -0.36 -0.73
N ALA A 73 8.88 0.83 -1.26
CA ALA A 73 8.59 1.99 -0.44
C ALA A 73 7.27 1.84 0.33
N LEU A 74 6.24 1.27 -0.28
CA LEU A 74 4.97 0.95 0.37
C LEU A 74 5.16 -0.06 1.51
N ASN A 75 5.84 -1.18 1.24
CA ASN A 75 6.12 -2.21 2.24
C ASN A 75 6.99 -1.68 3.38
N ALA A 76 7.95 -0.80 3.10
CA ALA A 76 8.75 -0.15 4.12
C ALA A 76 7.91 0.70 5.09
N PHE A 77 6.75 1.21 4.66
CA PHE A 77 5.76 1.88 5.54
C PHE A 77 4.76 0.93 6.21
N ASN A 78 4.93 -0.39 6.06
CA ASN A 78 3.97 -1.42 6.45
C ASN A 78 2.61 -1.23 5.77
N ILE A 79 2.63 -0.81 4.50
CA ILE A 79 1.48 -0.87 3.59
C ILE A 79 1.73 -2.08 2.70
N ASN A 80 1.00 -3.17 2.97
CA ASN A 80 1.23 -4.44 2.30
C ASN A 80 0.72 -4.39 0.85
N THR A 81 1.43 -5.10 -0.03
CA THR A 81 1.14 -5.18 -1.46
C THR A 81 0.92 -6.64 -1.85
N GLY A 82 -0.08 -6.92 -2.68
CA GLY A 82 -0.36 -8.26 -3.19
C GLY A 82 0.33 -8.51 -4.52
N GLN A 83 -0.38 -8.21 -5.60
CA GLN A 83 0.12 -8.29 -6.97
C GLN A 83 0.47 -6.92 -7.55
N SER A 84 1.25 -6.90 -8.63
CA SER A 84 1.60 -5.67 -9.33
C SER A 84 2.09 -5.94 -10.75
N CYS A 85 2.03 -4.94 -11.62
CA CYS A 85 2.55 -5.00 -12.99
C CYS A 85 3.02 -3.61 -13.43
N GLU A 86 4.10 -3.52 -14.22
CA GLU A 86 4.56 -2.22 -14.77
C GLU A 86 3.82 -1.77 -16.03
N GLY A 87 2.81 -2.52 -16.45
CA GLY A 87 2.09 -2.35 -17.70
C GLY A 87 2.85 -2.90 -18.91
N HIS A 88 2.14 -3.56 -19.83
CA HIS A 88 2.71 -4.10 -21.07
C HIS A 88 1.78 -3.87 -22.27
N PHE A 89 2.31 -3.92 -23.49
CA PHE A 89 1.55 -3.70 -24.73
C PHE A 89 1.28 -4.99 -25.52
N ASP A 90 1.74 -6.13 -25.00
CA ASP A 90 1.65 -7.45 -25.61
C ASP A 90 0.79 -8.44 -24.81
N SER A 91 0.62 -8.21 -23.51
CA SER A 91 -0.23 -9.02 -22.63
C SER A 91 -0.59 -8.28 -21.34
N GLY A 92 -1.62 -8.75 -20.62
CA GLY A 92 -1.97 -8.24 -19.30
C GLY A 92 -2.47 -6.80 -19.31
N MET A 93 -2.22 -6.04 -18.23
CA MET A 93 -2.67 -4.66 -18.11
C MET A 93 -1.75 -3.71 -18.88
N SER A 94 -2.30 -2.71 -19.57
CA SER A 94 -1.51 -1.76 -20.37
C SER A 94 -0.87 -0.59 -19.63
N ALA A 95 -1.13 -0.48 -18.33
CA ALA A 95 -0.53 0.57 -17.51
C ALA A 95 -0.14 0.02 -16.13
N PRO A 96 0.82 0.67 -15.45
CA PRO A 96 1.27 0.26 -14.14
C PRO A 96 0.15 0.21 -13.09
N TRP A 97 0.18 -0.83 -12.26
CA TRP A 97 -0.67 -0.95 -11.09
C TRP A 97 0.01 -1.72 -9.95
N ILE A 98 -0.43 -1.45 -8.73
CA ILE A 98 -0.01 -2.15 -7.52
C ILE A 98 -1.27 -2.42 -6.67
N ARG A 99 -1.55 -3.68 -6.38
CA ARG A 99 -2.63 -4.09 -5.47
C ARG A 99 -2.18 -3.92 -4.02
N ILE A 100 -3.06 -3.33 -3.22
CA ILE A 100 -2.89 -3.04 -1.81
C ILE A 100 -3.95 -3.81 -1.02
N GLU A 101 -3.50 -4.51 0.02
CA GLU A 101 -4.34 -5.39 0.83
C GLU A 101 -3.73 -5.62 2.22
N ALA A 102 -4.55 -5.95 3.21
CA ALA A 102 -4.07 -6.37 4.52
C ALA A 102 -3.36 -7.73 4.48
N LEU A 103 -2.48 -7.96 5.45
CA LEU A 103 -1.82 -9.26 5.62
C LEU A 103 -2.82 -10.33 6.05
N ASN A 104 -2.49 -11.58 5.73
CA ASN A 104 -3.24 -12.77 6.15
C ASN A 104 -4.69 -12.77 5.65
N GLU A 105 -4.88 -12.59 4.34
CA GLU A 105 -6.17 -12.85 3.71
C GLU A 105 -6.64 -14.26 4.10
N PRO A 106 -7.87 -14.41 4.64
CA PRO A 106 -8.37 -15.71 5.02
C PRO A 106 -8.66 -16.55 3.78
N GLU A 107 -8.46 -17.87 3.89
CA GLU A 107 -8.67 -18.81 2.79
C GLU A 107 -10.11 -18.76 2.24
N GLU A 108 -11.08 -18.51 3.11
CA GLU A 108 -12.49 -18.44 2.76
C GLU A 108 -13.08 -17.05 3.00
N ARG A 109 -13.63 -16.46 1.94
CA ARG A 109 -14.44 -15.26 2.02
C ARG A 109 -15.82 -15.57 2.59
N PHE A 110 -16.47 -16.63 2.10
CA PHE A 110 -17.83 -17.01 2.50
C PHE A 110 -17.85 -18.26 3.38
N VAL A 111 -18.84 -18.35 4.27
CA VAL A 111 -19.02 -19.55 5.10
C VAL A 111 -19.33 -20.76 4.21
N GLY A 112 -18.48 -21.78 4.27
CA GLY A 112 -18.63 -23.01 3.49
C GLY A 112 -18.22 -22.88 2.02
N GLN A 113 -17.30 -21.96 1.72
CA GLN A 113 -16.84 -21.69 0.35
C GLN A 113 -16.13 -22.90 -0.24
N ASN A 114 -15.17 -23.48 0.48
CA ASN A 114 -14.41 -24.62 0.03
C ASN A 114 -15.32 -25.82 -0.25
N GLU A 115 -16.30 -26.11 0.62
CA GLU A 115 -17.27 -27.19 0.40
C GLU A 115 -18.14 -26.95 -0.85
N ALA A 116 -18.56 -25.71 -1.10
CA ALA A 116 -19.33 -25.35 -2.29
C ALA A 116 -18.51 -25.58 -3.58
N PHE A 117 -17.26 -25.12 -3.60
CA PHE A 117 -16.34 -25.34 -4.72
C PHE A 117 -16.04 -26.82 -4.94
N GLU A 118 -15.80 -27.60 -3.88
CA GLU A 118 -15.60 -29.05 -4.00
C GLU A 118 -16.83 -29.79 -4.56
N LYS A 119 -18.03 -29.39 -4.11
CA LYS A 119 -19.28 -29.99 -4.56
C LYS A 119 -19.51 -29.74 -6.05
N VAL A 120 -19.28 -28.52 -6.52
CA VAL A 120 -19.43 -28.18 -7.95
C VAL A 120 -18.33 -28.85 -8.78
N ALA A 121 -17.09 -28.88 -8.29
CA ALA A 121 -15.99 -29.60 -8.95
C ALA A 121 -16.33 -31.09 -9.17
N LYS A 122 -16.89 -31.77 -8.16
CA LYS A 122 -17.39 -33.15 -8.26
C LYS A 122 -18.51 -33.29 -9.29
N LYS A 123 -19.47 -32.35 -9.31
CA LYS A 123 -20.59 -32.33 -10.28
C LYS A 123 -20.09 -32.19 -11.73
N CYS A 124 -19.06 -31.36 -11.95
CA CYS A 124 -18.48 -31.10 -13.26
C CYS A 124 -17.36 -32.10 -13.66
N ASN A 125 -17.02 -33.03 -12.78
CA ASN A 125 -15.90 -33.97 -12.96
C ASN A 125 -14.57 -33.27 -13.33
N MET A 126 -14.23 -32.22 -12.58
CA MET A 126 -13.01 -31.44 -12.78
C MET A 126 -12.29 -31.18 -11.45
N PRO A 127 -10.97 -30.90 -11.45
CA PRO A 127 -10.23 -30.53 -10.25
C PRO A 127 -10.79 -29.24 -9.61
N VAL A 128 -10.87 -29.20 -8.28
CA VAL A 128 -11.39 -28.02 -7.55
C VAL A 128 -10.59 -26.74 -7.85
N GLU A 129 -9.28 -26.87 -8.02
CA GLU A 129 -8.41 -25.74 -8.36
C GLU A 129 -8.69 -25.16 -9.75
N GLU A 130 -9.17 -25.97 -10.70
CA GLU A 130 -9.57 -25.46 -12.02
C GLU A 130 -10.89 -24.68 -11.94
N VAL A 131 -11.80 -25.08 -11.04
CA VAL A 131 -13.02 -24.31 -10.75
C VAL A 131 -12.64 -22.98 -10.09
N LYS A 132 -11.79 -23.02 -9.04
CA LYS A 132 -11.31 -21.81 -8.32
C LYS A 132 -10.58 -20.83 -9.25
N ARG A 133 -9.82 -21.34 -10.23
CA ARG A 133 -9.12 -20.54 -11.26
C ARG A 133 -9.99 -20.13 -12.45
N MET A 134 -11.32 -20.31 -12.35
CA MET A 134 -12.28 -19.88 -13.36
C MET A 134 -12.06 -20.53 -14.75
N PHE A 135 -11.42 -21.69 -14.84
CA PHE A 135 -11.28 -22.42 -16.12
C PHE A 135 -12.63 -22.90 -16.66
N ASN A 136 -13.63 -23.01 -15.78
CA ASN A 136 -15.02 -23.17 -16.14
C ASN A 136 -15.86 -22.10 -15.43
N MET A 137 -16.26 -21.07 -16.18
CA MET A 137 -17.01 -19.92 -15.67
C MET A 137 -18.36 -20.31 -15.06
N ASP A 138 -19.09 -21.24 -15.68
CA ASP A 138 -20.40 -21.67 -15.17
C ASP A 138 -20.25 -22.40 -13.82
N ALA A 139 -19.23 -23.26 -13.71
CA ALA A 139 -18.92 -23.98 -12.47
C ALA A 139 -18.47 -23.00 -11.36
N TYR A 140 -17.64 -22.02 -11.71
CA TYR A 140 -17.21 -20.99 -10.76
C TYR A 140 -18.41 -20.21 -10.21
N TRP A 141 -19.28 -19.67 -11.09
CA TRP A 141 -20.44 -18.89 -10.67
C TRP A 141 -21.48 -19.73 -9.91
N GLU A 142 -21.64 -21.01 -10.28
CA GLU A 142 -22.49 -21.93 -9.51
C GLU A 142 -21.99 -22.07 -8.06
N ALA A 143 -20.68 -22.31 -7.87
CA ALA A 143 -20.08 -22.44 -6.55
C ALA A 143 -20.14 -21.12 -5.75
N PHE A 144 -19.81 -20.00 -6.41
CA PHE A 144 -19.84 -18.66 -5.84
C PHE A 144 -21.24 -18.32 -5.31
N HIS A 145 -22.29 -18.46 -6.13
CA HIS A 145 -23.65 -18.17 -5.70
C HIS A 145 -24.20 -19.17 -4.66
N GLU A 146 -23.61 -20.36 -4.55
CA GLU A 146 -23.94 -21.29 -3.46
C GLU A 146 -23.39 -20.77 -2.13
N CYS A 147 -22.12 -20.36 -2.06
CA CYS A 147 -21.51 -19.90 -0.81
C CYS A 147 -21.87 -18.45 -0.44
N GLU A 148 -22.08 -17.56 -1.42
CA GLU A 148 -22.46 -16.15 -1.19
C GLU A 148 -23.69 -16.02 -0.28
N LYS A 149 -24.65 -16.93 -0.43
CA LYS A 149 -25.89 -16.97 0.38
C LYS A 149 -25.66 -17.21 1.87
N ASN A 150 -24.52 -17.79 2.23
CA ASN A 150 -24.17 -18.07 3.62
C ASN A 150 -23.56 -16.86 4.32
N GLY A 151 -23.26 -15.79 3.58
CA GLY A 151 -22.61 -14.59 4.10
C GLY A 151 -21.10 -14.75 4.26
N GLU A 152 -20.43 -13.62 4.42
CA GLU A 152 -18.98 -13.56 4.61
C GLU A 152 -18.58 -14.06 6.00
N THR A 153 -17.41 -14.70 6.08
CA THR A 153 -16.81 -15.11 7.37
C THR A 153 -16.46 -13.88 8.21
N GLU A 154 -16.47 -14.02 9.54
CA GLU A 154 -16.06 -12.93 10.44
C GLU A 154 -14.61 -12.50 10.20
N ASP A 155 -13.74 -13.44 9.88
CA ASP A 155 -12.33 -13.17 9.65
C ASP A 155 -12.10 -12.43 8.33
N TYR A 156 -12.86 -12.76 7.27
CA TYR A 156 -12.83 -11.99 6.02
C TYR A 156 -13.35 -10.57 6.23
N GLN A 157 -14.42 -10.40 7.00
CA GLN A 157 -14.94 -9.07 7.32
C GLN A 157 -13.89 -8.21 8.05
N LYS A 158 -13.18 -8.77 9.04
CA LYS A 158 -12.09 -8.07 9.75
C LYS A 158 -10.94 -7.74 8.80
N TRP A 159 -10.52 -8.69 7.97
CA TRP A 159 -9.45 -8.48 7.00
C TRP A 159 -9.80 -7.36 6.00
N ARG A 160 -11.02 -7.38 5.43
CA ARG A 160 -11.51 -6.32 4.54
C ARG A 160 -11.56 -4.96 5.23
N GLU A 161 -11.97 -4.90 6.49
CA GLU A 161 -11.95 -3.64 7.26
C GLU A 161 -10.54 -3.09 7.43
N GLU A 162 -9.55 -3.93 7.74
CA GLU A 162 -8.15 -3.53 7.81
C GLU A 162 -7.61 -3.05 6.45
N SER A 163 -7.92 -3.78 5.37
CA SER A 163 -7.57 -3.36 4.00
C SER A 163 -8.20 -2.01 3.64
N GLY A 164 -9.45 -1.77 4.05
CA GLY A 164 -10.17 -0.51 3.83
C GLY A 164 -9.45 0.69 4.45
N LYS A 165 -8.71 0.51 5.56
CA LYS A 165 -7.88 1.59 6.14
C LYS A 165 -6.76 2.01 5.21
N PHE A 166 -6.16 1.08 4.47
CA PHE A 166 -5.11 1.42 3.52
C PHE A 166 -5.61 2.31 2.39
N LEU A 167 -6.87 2.18 1.97
CA LEU A 167 -7.42 3.07 0.94
C LEU A 167 -7.38 4.53 1.40
N TYR A 168 -7.83 4.82 2.62
CA TYR A 168 -7.78 6.17 3.19
C TYR A 168 -6.35 6.68 3.35
N ILE A 169 -5.44 5.81 3.81
CA ILE A 169 -4.02 6.15 3.95
C ILE A 169 -3.42 6.50 2.58
N ILE A 170 -3.66 5.68 1.57
CA ILE A 170 -3.14 5.88 0.21
C ILE A 170 -3.70 7.16 -0.40
N LYS A 171 -5.00 7.46 -0.23
CA LYS A 171 -5.59 8.73 -0.68
C LYS A 171 -4.86 9.94 -0.08
N GLU A 172 -4.62 9.95 1.23
CA GLU A 172 -3.88 11.03 1.89
C GLU A 172 -2.42 11.12 1.41
N ILE A 173 -1.77 9.98 1.12
CA ILE A 173 -0.41 9.95 0.56
C ILE A 173 -0.40 10.53 -0.86
N LEU A 174 -1.36 10.14 -1.71
CA LEU A 174 -1.48 10.64 -3.08
C LEU A 174 -1.79 12.15 -3.09
N ASP A 175 -2.63 12.63 -2.17
CA ASP A 175 -2.90 14.05 -2.01
C ASP A 175 -1.63 14.83 -1.62
N ASP A 176 -0.84 14.31 -0.69
CA ASP A 176 0.45 14.90 -0.33
C ASP A 176 1.44 14.89 -1.51
N PHE A 177 1.51 13.77 -2.24
CA PHE A 177 2.38 13.63 -3.42
C PHE A 177 2.02 14.68 -4.48
N TYR A 178 0.73 14.89 -4.72
CA TYR A 178 0.24 15.79 -5.76
C TYR A 178 0.02 17.24 -5.33
N LYS A 179 0.16 17.58 -4.04
CA LYS A 179 -0.13 18.91 -3.49
C LYS A 179 0.47 20.07 -4.28
N ASN A 180 1.68 19.90 -4.81
CA ASN A 180 2.38 20.91 -5.62
C ASN A 180 2.83 20.37 -6.98
N ARG A 181 2.24 19.27 -7.46
CA ARG A 181 2.56 18.66 -8.76
C ARG A 181 1.39 18.84 -9.71
N GLN A 182 1.70 19.21 -10.95
CA GLN A 182 0.73 19.18 -12.05
C GLN A 182 1.23 18.17 -13.08
N VAL A 183 0.41 17.16 -13.34
CA VAL A 183 0.63 16.13 -14.35
C VAL A 183 -0.67 15.95 -15.14
N ALA A 184 -0.57 15.40 -16.34
CA ALA A 184 -1.76 15.03 -17.10
C ALA A 184 -2.58 13.96 -16.35
N ASP A 185 -3.90 13.96 -16.53
CA ASP A 185 -4.81 13.08 -15.78
C ASP A 185 -4.50 11.59 -16.00
N ASN A 186 -4.12 11.21 -17.22
CA ASN A 186 -3.72 9.84 -17.56
C ASN A 186 -2.38 9.43 -16.93
N VAL A 187 -1.52 10.37 -16.54
CA VAL A 187 -0.26 10.08 -15.83
C VAL A 187 -0.46 10.00 -14.33
N ARG A 188 -1.45 10.74 -13.79
CA ARG A 188 -1.75 10.81 -12.36
C ARG A 188 -2.08 9.42 -11.81
N ILE A 189 -1.41 9.05 -10.72
CA ILE A 189 -1.74 7.84 -9.96
C ILE A 189 -3.03 8.07 -9.20
N LYS A 190 -3.96 7.14 -9.34
CA LYS A 190 -5.27 7.09 -8.67
C LYS A 190 -5.34 5.80 -7.86
N ALA A 191 -6.18 5.81 -6.83
CA ALA A 191 -6.62 4.58 -6.20
C ALA A 191 -7.95 4.18 -6.82
N ASP A 192 -8.11 2.90 -7.13
CA ASP A 192 -9.39 2.37 -7.56
C ASP A 192 -10.39 2.53 -6.41
N THR A 193 -11.42 3.34 -6.68
CA THR A 193 -12.40 3.80 -5.70
C THR A 193 -13.80 3.75 -6.24
N GLU A 194 -13.98 3.36 -7.51
CA GLU A 194 -15.28 3.47 -8.19
C GLU A 194 -16.34 2.55 -7.56
N ASN A 195 -15.91 1.66 -6.66
CA ASN A 195 -16.74 0.71 -5.95
C ASN A 195 -16.40 0.68 -4.44
N MET A 196 -16.42 1.83 -3.73
CA MET A 196 -16.21 1.80 -2.26
C MET A 196 -17.30 1.00 -1.52
N ASP A 197 -18.52 0.95 -2.04
CA ASP A 197 -19.60 0.08 -1.52
C ASP A 197 -19.43 -1.40 -1.94
N ASP A 198 -18.61 -1.61 -2.98
CA ASP A 198 -18.26 -2.86 -3.63
C ASP A 198 -16.74 -3.11 -3.48
N MET A 199 -16.19 -2.95 -2.27
CA MET A 199 -14.92 -3.59 -1.88
C MET A 199 -15.12 -5.12 -1.82
N VAL A 200 -15.63 -5.68 -2.91
CA VAL A 200 -16.08 -7.06 -3.07
C VAL A 200 -14.92 -8.02 -2.83
N GLU A 201 -13.67 -7.56 -2.87
CA GLU A 201 -12.51 -8.43 -2.69
C GLU A 201 -11.55 -8.00 -1.57
N GLY A 202 -11.89 -6.97 -0.78
CA GLY A 202 -11.05 -6.50 0.33
C GLY A 202 -9.60 -6.15 -0.03
N SER A 203 -9.35 -5.86 -1.30
CA SER A 203 -8.12 -5.25 -1.83
C SER A 203 -8.50 -4.12 -2.79
N PHE A 204 -7.55 -3.27 -3.15
CA PHE A 204 -7.73 -2.24 -4.17
C PHE A 204 -6.41 -1.96 -4.88
N GLU A 205 -6.46 -1.33 -6.05
CA GLU A 205 -5.26 -1.03 -6.83
C GLU A 205 -4.94 0.47 -6.81
N ILE A 206 -3.65 0.80 -6.76
CA ILE A 206 -3.18 2.10 -7.24
C ILE A 206 -2.66 1.94 -8.65
N PHE A 207 -3.07 2.83 -9.54
CA PHE A 207 -2.76 2.72 -10.95
C PHE A 207 -2.70 4.09 -11.62
N ASN A 208 -2.08 4.15 -12.79
CA ASN A 208 -2.23 5.27 -13.72
C ASN A 208 -2.54 4.71 -15.12
N GLY A 209 -2.55 5.57 -16.15
CA GLY A 209 -2.91 5.21 -17.51
C GLY A 209 -4.18 5.89 -18.00
N GLY A 210 -5.10 6.27 -17.11
CA GLY A 210 -6.40 6.84 -17.50
C GLY A 210 -7.13 5.88 -18.43
N GLU A 211 -7.50 6.34 -19.63
CA GLU A 211 -8.12 5.51 -20.67
C GLU A 211 -7.24 4.35 -21.16
N ASP A 212 -5.93 4.42 -20.94
CA ASP A 212 -4.99 3.35 -21.27
C ASP A 212 -4.88 2.28 -20.17
N TYR A 213 -5.56 2.41 -19.03
CA TYR A 213 -5.61 1.35 -18.02
C TYR A 213 -6.69 0.33 -18.40
N ARG A 214 -6.27 -0.76 -19.07
CA ARG A 214 -7.14 -1.77 -19.65
C ARG A 214 -6.38 -3.08 -19.86
N ASN A 215 -7.09 -4.19 -19.97
CA ASN A 215 -6.49 -5.48 -20.26
C ASN A 215 -6.26 -5.62 -21.77
N ILE A 216 -5.00 -5.74 -22.19
CA ILE A 216 -4.60 -5.90 -23.60
C ILE A 216 -5.11 -7.21 -24.19
N ASN A 217 -5.29 -8.25 -23.38
CA ASN A 217 -5.81 -9.51 -23.90
C ASN A 217 -7.25 -9.36 -24.44
N ASP A 218 -8.00 -8.39 -23.92
CA ASP A 218 -9.35 -8.07 -24.38
C ASP A 218 -9.35 -7.15 -25.61
N LEU A 219 -8.19 -6.57 -25.95
CA LEU A 219 -8.03 -5.55 -26.98
C LEU A 219 -7.03 -5.99 -28.05
N LYS A 220 -7.53 -6.21 -29.27
CA LYS A 220 -6.66 -6.46 -30.43
C LYS A 220 -6.06 -5.16 -30.95
N LEU A 221 -5.11 -4.60 -30.20
CA LEU A 221 -4.40 -3.38 -30.60
C LEU A 221 -3.63 -3.58 -31.91
N SER A 222 -3.70 -2.59 -32.80
CA SER A 222 -2.84 -2.51 -33.97
C SER A 222 -1.38 -2.24 -33.58
N ASP A 223 -0.44 -2.47 -34.50
CA ASP A 223 0.98 -2.19 -34.25
C ASP A 223 1.23 -0.69 -33.99
N GLU A 224 0.46 0.19 -34.63
CA GLU A 224 0.52 1.65 -34.43
C GLU A 224 -0.01 2.04 -33.04
N GLU A 225 -1.08 1.40 -32.58
CA GLU A 225 -1.62 1.60 -31.23
C GLU A 225 -0.64 1.10 -30.16
N LYS A 226 0.02 -0.04 -30.38
CA LYS A 226 1.07 -0.56 -29.49
C LYS A 226 2.27 0.38 -29.42
N GLU A 227 2.74 0.89 -30.56
CA GLU A 227 3.85 1.85 -30.58
C GLU A 227 3.48 3.15 -29.83
N SER A 228 2.25 3.63 -30.04
CA SER A 228 1.70 4.81 -29.38
C SER A 228 1.57 4.60 -27.86
N LEU A 229 1.07 3.44 -27.43
CA LEU A 229 0.97 3.06 -26.01
C LEU A 229 2.35 2.93 -25.37
N GLY A 230 3.32 2.28 -26.03
CA GLY A 230 4.68 2.13 -25.54
C GLY A 230 5.35 3.48 -25.23
N LYS A 231 5.12 4.50 -26.06
CA LYS A 231 5.61 5.87 -25.81
C LYS A 231 4.99 6.52 -24.56
N ARG A 232 3.73 6.21 -24.23
CA ARG A 232 3.04 6.74 -23.05
C ARG A 232 3.38 5.97 -21.78
N LEU A 233 3.60 4.66 -21.90
CA LEU A 233 3.94 3.75 -20.81
C LEU A 233 5.19 4.20 -20.04
N ASP A 234 6.20 4.71 -20.74
CA ASP A 234 7.37 5.32 -20.12
C ASP A 234 7.02 6.47 -19.18
N GLY A 235 6.02 7.29 -19.53
CA GLY A 235 5.51 8.36 -18.69
C GLY A 235 4.83 7.83 -17.43
N TYR A 236 4.07 6.74 -17.57
CA TYR A 236 3.38 6.09 -16.46
C TYR A 236 4.35 5.48 -15.45
N ARG A 237 5.36 4.74 -15.94
CA ARG A 237 6.41 4.15 -15.11
C ARG A 237 7.25 5.21 -14.41
N LYS A 238 7.60 6.30 -15.10
CA LYS A 238 8.31 7.44 -14.49
C LYS A 238 7.52 8.07 -13.34
N GLU A 239 6.20 8.15 -13.45
CA GLU A 239 5.38 8.68 -12.36
C GLU A 239 5.34 7.73 -11.15
N MET A 240 5.26 6.40 -11.37
CA MET A 240 5.40 5.40 -10.30
C MET A 240 6.77 5.49 -9.61
N GLN A 241 7.85 5.69 -10.37
CA GLN A 241 9.20 5.91 -9.83
C GLN A 241 9.30 7.22 -9.05
N ALA A 242 8.67 8.30 -9.52
CA ALA A 242 8.62 9.56 -8.80
C ALA A 242 7.84 9.43 -7.48
N PHE A 243 6.75 8.65 -7.49
CA PHE A 243 5.98 8.31 -6.30
C PHE A 243 6.82 7.49 -5.29
N ALA A 244 7.58 6.50 -5.77
CA ALA A 244 8.52 5.74 -4.95
C ALA A 244 9.58 6.64 -4.29
N GLY A 245 10.16 7.56 -5.07
CA GLY A 245 11.13 8.54 -4.57
C GLY A 245 10.52 9.43 -3.48
N PHE A 246 9.30 9.93 -3.70
CA PHE A 246 8.56 10.70 -2.71
C PHE A 246 8.35 9.92 -1.41
N LEU A 247 7.87 8.67 -1.49
CA LEU A 247 7.68 7.82 -0.32
C LEU A 247 8.99 7.58 0.43
N LYS A 248 10.08 7.30 -0.30
CA LYS A 248 11.40 7.13 0.29
C LYS A 248 11.86 8.38 1.04
N ASP A 249 11.67 9.56 0.45
CA ASP A 249 12.00 10.83 1.10
C ASP A 249 11.17 11.06 2.37
N LYS A 250 9.87 10.71 2.35
CA LYS A 250 9.02 10.74 3.54
C LYS A 250 9.48 9.77 4.62
N LEU A 251 9.90 8.56 4.21
CA LEU A 251 10.37 7.54 5.15
C LEU A 251 11.62 8.02 5.88
N PHE A 252 12.61 8.54 5.17
CA PHE A 252 13.87 8.97 5.78
C PHE A 252 13.84 10.39 6.37
N GLY A 253 12.87 11.22 5.96
CA GLY A 253 12.71 12.58 6.46
C GLY A 253 11.81 12.69 7.69
N GLU A 254 10.67 12.00 7.67
CA GLU A 254 9.62 12.10 8.70
C GLU A 254 9.38 10.77 9.44
N GLY A 255 9.80 9.64 8.85
CA GLY A 255 9.68 8.32 9.47
C GLY A 255 8.23 7.93 9.77
N ASP A 256 8.02 7.32 10.93
CA ASP A 256 6.69 6.87 11.35
C ASP A 256 5.71 8.02 11.61
N ASN A 257 6.19 9.23 11.87
CA ASN A 257 5.31 10.38 12.08
C ASN A 257 4.48 10.68 10.82
N TYR A 258 5.04 10.47 9.63
CA TYR A 258 4.35 10.69 8.36
C TYR A 258 3.14 9.76 8.20
N ILE A 259 3.30 8.49 8.56
CA ILE A 259 2.27 7.47 8.36
C ILE A 259 1.28 7.39 9.53
N ASN A 260 1.73 7.63 10.77
CA ASN A 260 0.89 7.52 11.96
C ASN A 260 -0.26 8.53 11.94
N GLY A 261 0.00 9.77 11.48
CA GLY A 261 -1.06 10.76 11.31
C GLY A 261 -2.14 10.31 10.32
N LYS A 262 -1.75 9.63 9.24
CA LYS A 262 -2.68 9.11 8.23
C LYS A 262 -3.45 7.89 8.72
N LYS A 263 -2.78 7.00 9.47
CA LYS A 263 -3.41 5.83 10.12
C LYS A 263 -4.52 6.25 11.08
N ASN A 264 -4.27 7.26 11.91
CA ASN A 264 -5.27 7.76 12.86
C ASN A 264 -6.50 8.32 12.13
N LYS A 265 -6.31 9.15 11.10
CA LYS A 265 -7.41 9.66 10.27
C LYS A 265 -8.19 8.54 9.58
N ALA A 266 -7.49 7.52 9.07
CA ALA A 266 -8.13 6.37 8.44
C ALA A 266 -9.01 5.59 9.43
N GLN A 267 -8.53 5.39 10.66
CA GLN A 267 -9.32 4.75 11.71
C GLN A 267 -10.56 5.57 12.06
N GLU A 268 -10.43 6.89 12.21
CA GLU A 268 -11.57 7.78 12.46
C GLU A 268 -12.63 7.69 11.36
N LYS A 269 -12.22 7.59 10.09
CA LYS A 269 -13.13 7.43 8.94
C LYS A 269 -13.87 6.10 8.98
N VAL A 270 -13.18 5.01 9.29
CA VAL A 270 -13.80 3.69 9.43
C VAL A 270 -14.80 3.68 10.59
N ASP A 271 -14.44 4.27 11.73
CA ASP A 271 -15.32 4.33 12.91
C ASP A 271 -16.58 5.17 12.63
N GLN A 272 -16.44 6.31 11.94
CA GLN A 272 -17.57 7.14 11.49
C GLN A 272 -18.53 6.37 10.58
N GLU A 273 -17.99 5.62 9.62
CA GLU A 273 -18.79 4.82 8.70
C GLU A 273 -19.55 3.68 9.42
N LYS A 274 -18.91 3.05 10.41
CA LYS A 274 -19.58 2.05 11.27
C LYS A 274 -20.73 2.65 12.05
N ILE A 275 -20.53 3.83 12.65
CA ILE A 275 -21.59 4.54 13.37
C ILE A 275 -22.76 4.85 12.43
N ARG A 276 -22.47 5.40 11.24
CA ARG A 276 -23.50 5.70 10.22
C ARG A 276 -24.33 4.48 9.85
N LYS A 277 -23.69 3.34 9.58
CA LYS A 277 -24.40 2.07 9.26
C LYS A 277 -25.25 1.54 10.41
N ILE A 278 -24.86 1.79 11.66
CA ILE A 278 -25.68 1.42 12.83
C ILE A 278 -26.90 2.33 12.93
N GLU A 279 -26.72 3.64 12.76
CA GLU A 279 -27.81 4.62 12.79
C GLU A 279 -28.85 4.36 11.70
N GLU A 280 -28.41 4.03 10.48
CA GLU A 280 -29.29 3.67 9.36
C GLU A 280 -30.13 2.41 9.61
N LYS A 281 -29.64 1.47 10.43
CA LYS A 281 -30.39 0.25 10.79
C LYS A 281 -31.40 0.46 11.92
N LEU A 282 -31.33 1.58 12.63
CA LEU A 282 -32.22 1.91 13.75
C LEU A 282 -33.44 2.76 13.32
N ILE A 283 -33.45 3.23 12.08
CA ILE A 283 -34.54 4.00 11.46
C ILE A 283 -35.44 3.07 10.66
#